data_AF-A0A969ZQD6-F1
#
_entry.id   AF-A0A969ZQD6-F1
#
_cell.length_a   1.000
_cell.length_b   1.000
_cell.length_c   1.000
_cell.angle_alpha   90.00
_cell.angle_beta   90.00
_cell.angle_gamma   90.00
#
_symmetry.space_group_name_H-M   'P 1'
#
loop_
_entity.id
_entity.type
_entity.pdbx_description
1 polymer ?
#
loop_
_entity_poly.entity_id
_entity_poly.type
_entity_poly.pdbx_seq_one_letter_code
_entity_poly.pdbx_strand_id
1 'polypeptide(L)'
;MALIDGGYDDENHQIIEMENTDNNEEIDDENNNEEIEEVEEVEEEIDEEERIRQLEKEKQARDEYIKNNMEGILKIDKIDLHLPVLRGATEKNMKISVASIKGTGKMGDIGNYAIAGHRNYTYGRNFNAKK
;
A
#
# COMPACT_ATOMS: atom_id res chain seq x y z
N MET A 1 -30.75 -21.38 14.61
CA MET A 1 -31.83 -20.61 15.25
C MET A 1 -31.84 -20.94 16.75
N ALA A 2 -31.22 -20.08 17.55
CA ALA A 2 -31.54 -19.86 18.96
C ALA A 2 -30.86 -18.52 19.34
N LEU A 3 -31.66 -17.46 19.29
CA LEU A 3 -31.34 -16.17 19.88
C LEU A 3 -31.36 -16.31 21.40
N ILE A 4 -30.38 -15.76 22.10
CA ILE A 4 -30.55 -15.26 23.47
C ILE A 4 -29.84 -13.91 23.57
N ASP A 5 -30.65 -12.91 23.88
CA ASP A 5 -30.34 -11.50 24.05
C ASP A 5 -29.28 -11.21 25.12
N GLY A 6 -28.57 -10.11 24.92
CA GLY A 6 -27.70 -9.51 25.94
C GLY A 6 -27.38 -8.07 25.58
N GLY A 7 -28.38 -7.18 25.67
CA GLY A 7 -28.14 -5.74 25.65
C GLY A 7 -27.44 -5.28 26.93
N TYR A 8 -26.56 -4.29 26.81
CA TYR A 8 -26.18 -3.42 27.91
C TYR A 8 -25.74 -2.07 27.34
N ASP A 9 -26.42 -1.02 27.78
CA ASP A 9 -26.08 0.38 27.52
C ASP A 9 -25.82 1.07 28.87
N ASP A 10 -25.04 2.14 28.76
CA ASP A 10 -24.89 3.26 29.68
C ASP A 10 -24.05 3.13 30.96
N GLU A 11 -22.85 3.74 30.83
CA GLU A 11 -22.25 4.68 31.79
C GLU A 11 -21.11 4.24 32.73
N ASN A 12 -20.59 3.02 32.74
CA ASN A 12 -19.40 2.76 33.59
C ASN A 12 -18.33 1.81 33.04
N HIS A 13 -17.10 2.26 33.29
CA HIS A 13 -15.76 1.81 32.91
C HIS A 13 -15.42 0.32 33.18
N GLN A 14 -14.67 -0.24 32.22
CA GLN A 14 -13.53 -1.17 32.37
C GLN A 14 -13.73 -2.71 32.25
N ILE A 15 -12.69 -3.30 31.65
CA ILE A 15 -12.51 -4.59 30.98
C ILE A 15 -12.35 -5.76 31.96
N ILE A 16 -12.83 -6.97 31.59
CA ILE A 16 -12.34 -8.25 32.11
C ILE A 16 -11.98 -9.18 30.94
N GLU A 17 -10.87 -9.89 31.10
CA GLU A 17 -10.01 -10.50 30.08
C GLU A 17 -10.48 -11.86 29.51
N MET A 18 -9.97 -12.10 28.28
CA MET A 18 -9.73 -13.32 27.50
C MET A 18 -10.09 -14.72 28.05
N GLU A 19 -10.74 -15.52 27.21
CA GLU A 19 -10.41 -16.94 27.02
C GLU A 19 -10.29 -17.29 25.52
N ASN A 20 -9.22 -18.01 25.18
CA ASN A 20 -8.96 -18.56 23.84
C ASN A 20 -9.83 -19.80 23.61
N THR A 21 -10.48 -19.87 22.44
CA THR A 21 -10.88 -21.14 21.85
C THR A 21 -10.67 -21.08 20.35
N ASP A 22 -9.72 -21.90 19.88
CA ASP A 22 -9.59 -22.34 18.50
C ASP A 22 -10.94 -22.79 17.95
N ASN A 23 -11.36 -22.27 16.80
CA ASN A 23 -12.24 -22.97 15.88
C ASN A 23 -12.04 -22.43 14.46
N ASN A 24 -11.42 -23.28 13.64
CA ASN A 24 -11.54 -23.29 12.19
C ASN A 24 -13.01 -23.20 11.78
N GLU A 25 -13.36 -22.21 10.98
CA GLU A 25 -14.41 -22.37 9.98
C GLU A 25 -13.84 -21.96 8.62
N GLU A 26 -13.92 -22.95 7.72
CA GLU A 26 -13.65 -22.87 6.29
C GLU A 26 -14.44 -21.70 5.68
N ILE A 27 -13.76 -20.87 4.89
CA ILE A 27 -14.41 -20.01 3.92
C ILE A 27 -13.97 -20.50 2.56
N ASP A 28 -14.97 -20.96 1.82
CA ASP A 28 -14.91 -21.63 0.54
C ASP A 28 -14.14 -20.83 -0.52
N ASP A 29 -13.16 -21.50 -1.12
CA ASP A 29 -12.46 -21.11 -2.34
C ASP A 29 -13.42 -21.15 -3.54
N GLU A 30 -14.22 -20.10 -3.74
CA GLU A 30 -14.82 -19.83 -5.04
C GLU A 30 -13.81 -19.08 -5.94
N ASN A 31 -13.14 -19.90 -6.75
CA ASN A 31 -12.42 -19.56 -7.97
C ASN A 31 -13.05 -18.41 -8.75
N ASN A 32 -12.45 -17.21 -8.66
CA ASN A 32 -12.41 -16.27 -9.78
C ASN A 32 -10.98 -16.26 -10.32
N ASN A 33 -10.65 -17.32 -11.06
CA ASN A 33 -9.58 -17.27 -12.06
C ASN A 33 -10.07 -16.33 -13.18
N GLU A 34 -9.87 -15.03 -13.00
CA GLU A 34 -9.79 -14.14 -14.15
C GLU A 34 -8.50 -14.48 -14.88
N GLU A 35 -8.65 -15.06 -16.07
CA GLU A 35 -7.58 -15.33 -17.02
C GLU A 35 -6.67 -14.10 -17.11
N ILE A 36 -5.45 -14.23 -16.58
CA ILE A 36 -4.38 -13.31 -16.93
C ILE A 36 -4.10 -13.62 -18.39
N GLU A 37 -4.69 -12.84 -19.30
CA GLU A 37 -4.26 -12.82 -20.70
C GLU A 37 -2.74 -12.62 -20.68
N GLU A 38 -2.03 -13.68 -21.05
CA GLU A 38 -0.59 -13.68 -21.26
C GLU A 38 -0.35 -12.70 -22.41
N VAL A 39 -0.06 -11.45 -22.07
CA VAL A 39 0.28 -10.43 -23.06
C VAL A 39 1.57 -10.92 -23.70
N GLU A 40 1.47 -11.49 -24.91
CA GLU A 40 2.62 -11.81 -25.73
C GLU A 40 3.46 -10.54 -25.84
N GLU A 41 4.62 -10.54 -25.18
CA GLU A 41 5.59 -9.46 -25.24
C GLU A 41 6.18 -9.51 -26.66
N VAL A 42 5.53 -8.78 -27.57
CA VAL A 42 6.09 -8.51 -28.89
C VAL A 42 7.31 -7.62 -28.65
N GLU A 43 8.50 -8.23 -28.57
CA GLU A 43 9.77 -7.52 -28.65
C GLU A 43 9.88 -6.93 -30.05
N GLU A 44 9.27 -5.76 -30.27
CA GLU A 44 9.62 -4.93 -31.42
C GLU A 44 11.13 -4.61 -31.31
N GLU A 45 11.89 -4.83 -32.39
CA GLU A 45 13.26 -4.32 -32.52
C GLU A 45 13.19 -2.79 -32.59
N ILE A 46 13.01 -2.16 -31.43
CA ILE A 46 13.08 -0.72 -31.26
C ILE A 46 14.56 -0.31 -31.35
N ASP A 47 14.85 0.74 -32.11
CA ASP A 47 16.17 1.34 -32.13
C ASP A 47 16.59 1.77 -30.71
N GLU A 48 17.85 1.54 -30.36
CA GLU A 48 18.36 1.79 -29.00
C GLU A 48 18.24 3.28 -28.65
N GLU A 49 18.41 4.18 -29.62
CA GLU A 49 18.20 5.61 -29.43
C GLU A 49 16.74 5.96 -29.10
N GLU A 50 15.79 5.29 -29.75
CA GLU A 50 14.35 5.48 -29.52
C GLU A 50 13.94 4.94 -28.14
N ARG A 51 14.50 3.80 -27.74
CA ARG A 51 14.29 3.21 -26.41
C ARG A 51 14.80 4.12 -25.30
N ILE A 52 16.01 4.67 -25.44
CA ILE A 52 16.57 5.63 -24.46
C ILE A 52 15.67 6.85 -24.33
N ARG A 53 15.20 7.40 -25.46
CA ARG A 53 14.31 8.57 -25.47
C ARG A 53 12.98 8.29 -24.77
N GLN A 54 12.40 7.11 -24.97
CA GLN A 54 11.17 6.70 -24.32
C GLN A 54 11.35 6.58 -22.80
N LEU A 55 12.43 5.94 -22.34
CA LEU A 55 12.75 5.82 -20.91
C LEU A 55 12.94 7.18 -20.24
N GLU A 56 13.59 8.13 -20.91
CA GLU A 56 13.75 9.50 -20.41
C GLU A 56 12.41 10.22 -20.27
N LYS A 57 11.54 10.10 -21.28
CA LYS A 57 10.21 10.70 -21.27
C LYS A 57 9.33 10.13 -20.16
N GLU A 58 9.37 8.81 -19.95
CA GLU A 58 8.66 8.14 -18.86
C GLU A 58 9.18 8.58 -17.48
N LYS A 59 10.50 8.69 -17.33
CA LYS A 59 11.12 9.20 -16.12
C LYS A 59 10.67 10.64 -15.82
N GLN A 60 10.70 11.52 -16.83
CA GLN A 60 10.24 12.91 -16.69
C GLN A 60 8.77 12.99 -16.29
N ALA A 61 7.90 12.23 -16.95
CA ALA A 61 6.48 12.17 -16.62
C ALA A 61 6.24 11.65 -15.19
N ARG A 62 7.01 10.65 -14.75
CA ARG A 62 6.95 10.12 -13.39
C ARG A 62 7.40 11.15 -12.36
N ASP A 63 8.52 11.84 -12.61
CA ASP A 63 9.07 12.85 -11.70
C ASP A 63 8.10 14.04 -11.56
N GLU A 64 7.48 14.48 -12.67
CA GLU A 64 6.42 15.48 -12.66
C GLU A 64 5.20 15.01 -11.88
N TYR A 65 4.77 13.76 -12.07
CA TYR A 65 3.65 13.17 -11.32
C TYR A 65 3.93 13.14 -9.82
N ILE A 66 5.13 12.73 -9.41
CA ILE A 66 5.56 12.73 -8.01
C ILE A 66 5.48 14.14 -7.44
N LYS A 67 6.06 15.13 -8.14
CA LYS A 67 6.07 16.52 -7.70
C LYS A 67 4.65 17.08 -7.47
N ASN A 68 3.70 16.71 -8.33
CA ASN A 68 2.32 17.19 -8.25
C ASN A 68 1.46 16.46 -7.21
N ASN A 69 1.85 15.26 -6.78
CA ASN A 69 1.05 14.40 -5.89
C ASN A 69 1.72 14.11 -4.55
N MET A 70 2.89 14.68 -4.27
CA MET A 70 3.63 14.50 -3.02
C MET A 70 3.05 15.35 -1.88
N GLU A 71 2.92 14.75 -0.71
CA GLU A 71 2.58 15.44 0.56
C GLU A 71 3.82 15.78 1.39
N GLY A 72 4.88 14.98 1.27
CA GLY A 72 6.14 15.18 1.98
C GLY A 72 7.16 14.10 1.66
N ILE A 73 8.24 14.05 2.45
CA ILE A 73 9.30 13.05 2.33
C ILE A 73 9.35 12.24 3.61
N LEU A 74 9.30 10.91 3.47
CA LEU A 74 9.50 9.97 4.56
C LEU A 74 10.97 9.55 4.59
N LYS A 75 11.64 9.86 5.70
CA LYS A 75 13.02 9.49 5.96
C LYS A 75 13.11 8.55 7.18
N ILE A 76 13.70 7.37 7.01
CA ILE A 76 13.94 6.40 8.09
C ILE A 76 15.39 5.91 7.99
N ASP A 77 16.28 6.54 8.76
CA ASP A 77 17.73 6.31 8.69
C ASP A 77 18.15 4.85 8.94
N LYS A 78 17.46 4.15 9.86
CA LYS A 78 17.81 2.77 10.25
C LYS A 78 17.74 1.76 9.09
N ILE A 79 16.90 2.04 8.09
CA ILE A 79 16.70 1.20 6.91
C ILE A 79 17.07 1.93 5.61
N ASP A 80 17.79 3.05 5.72
CA ASP A 80 18.19 3.91 4.60
C ASP A 80 17.02 4.24 3.65
N LEU A 81 15.83 4.51 4.23
CA LEU A 81 14.64 4.84 3.46
C LEU A 81 14.55 6.35 3.28
N HIS A 82 14.46 6.80 2.03
CA HIS A 82 14.24 8.20 1.68
C HIS A 82 13.30 8.28 0.47
N LEU A 83 11.99 8.32 0.73
CA LEU A 83 10.96 8.24 -0.29
C LEU A 83 9.92 9.36 -0.18
N PRO A 84 9.39 9.85 -1.32
CA PRO A 84 8.28 10.78 -1.30
C PRO A 84 6.99 10.07 -0.85
N VAL A 85 6.18 10.73 -0.05
CA VAL A 85 4.84 10.24 0.34
C VAL A 85 3.83 10.82 -0.64
N LEU A 86 3.17 9.96 -1.41
CA LEU A 86 2.14 10.37 -2.37
C LEU A 86 0.76 10.41 -1.72
N ARG A 87 -0.09 11.35 -2.15
CA ARG A 87 -1.44 11.50 -1.62
C ARG A 87 -2.34 10.34 -2.06
N GLY A 88 -2.81 9.55 -1.09
CA GLY A 88 -3.78 8.48 -1.30
C GLY A 88 -3.14 7.16 -1.74
N ALA A 89 -3.48 6.08 -1.03
CA ALA A 89 -3.04 4.71 -1.30
C ALA A 89 -3.77 4.10 -2.51
N THR A 90 -3.50 4.63 -3.71
CA THR A 90 -3.94 4.04 -4.97
C THR A 90 -2.89 3.06 -5.49
N GLU A 91 -3.30 2.11 -6.34
CA GLU A 91 -2.38 1.16 -6.97
C GLU A 91 -1.25 1.88 -7.73
N LYS A 92 -1.60 2.93 -8.51
CA LYS A 92 -0.62 3.76 -9.21
C LYS A 92 0.40 4.39 -8.26
N ASN A 93 -0.06 4.96 -7.15
CA ASN A 93 0.84 5.56 -6.17
C ASN A 93 1.74 4.53 -5.51
N MET A 94 1.19 3.38 -5.13
CA MET A 94 1.93 2.29 -4.48
C MET A 94 2.95 1.60 -5.39
N LYS A 95 2.74 1.65 -6.72
CA LYS A 95 3.74 1.27 -7.73
C LYS A 95 4.92 2.25 -7.82
N ILE A 96 4.69 3.53 -7.50
CA ILE A 96 5.70 4.60 -7.60
C ILE A 96 6.47 4.78 -6.29
N SER A 97 5.78 4.85 -5.14
CA SER A 97 6.35 5.12 -3.82
C SER A 97 5.40 4.73 -2.69
N VAL A 98 5.73 5.08 -1.45
CA VAL A 98 4.81 5.04 -0.31
C VAL A 98 3.70 6.08 -0.45
N ALA A 99 2.53 5.82 0.12
CA ALA A 99 1.35 6.64 -0.07
C ALA A 99 0.52 6.82 1.21
N SER A 100 -0.09 7.99 1.41
CA SER A 100 -0.95 8.27 2.56
C SER A 100 -2.30 7.56 2.44
N ILE A 101 -2.83 7.07 3.56
CA ILE A 101 -4.15 6.44 3.59
C ILE A 101 -5.23 7.51 3.78
N LYS A 102 -6.20 7.54 2.85
CA LYS A 102 -7.33 8.49 2.94
C LYS A 102 -8.15 8.22 4.19
N GLY A 103 -8.68 9.29 4.80
CA GLY A 103 -9.47 9.18 6.03
C GLY A 103 -8.63 9.05 7.31
N THR A 104 -7.30 9.07 7.19
CA THR A 104 -6.40 9.19 8.35
C THR A 104 -6.03 10.66 8.59
N GLY A 105 -5.37 10.94 9.71
CA GLY A 105 -4.86 12.28 10.04
C GLY A 105 -3.87 12.79 9.00
N LYS A 106 -3.42 14.04 9.12
CA LYS A 106 -2.39 14.60 8.23
C LYS A 106 -1.05 14.67 8.94
N MET A 107 0.01 14.84 8.15
CA MET A 107 1.35 15.09 8.68
C MET A 107 1.34 16.32 9.61
N GLY A 108 1.69 16.10 10.89
CA GLY A 108 1.78 17.16 11.90
C GLY A 108 0.49 17.47 12.66
N ASP A 109 -0.65 16.91 12.24
CA ASP A 109 -1.93 17.10 12.93
C ASP A 109 -2.08 16.13 14.11
N ILE A 110 -2.91 16.50 15.08
CA ILE A 110 -3.28 15.64 16.21
C ILE A 110 -4.10 14.46 15.67
N GLY A 111 -3.61 13.24 15.88
CA GLY A 111 -4.26 12.00 15.44
C GLY A 111 -3.26 10.97 14.92
N ASN A 112 -3.75 10.04 14.09
CA ASN A 112 -2.92 9.02 13.45
C ASN A 112 -2.76 9.30 11.95
N TYR A 113 -1.54 9.55 11.49
CA TYR A 113 -1.21 9.61 10.07
C TYR A 113 -0.70 8.25 9.60
N ALA A 114 -1.49 7.57 8.75
CA ALA A 114 -1.12 6.25 8.27
C ALA A 114 -0.58 6.28 6.84
N ILE A 115 0.50 5.55 6.61
CA ILE A 115 1.21 5.45 5.33
C ILE A 115 1.25 3.98 4.92
N ALA A 116 0.84 3.70 3.69
CA ALA A 116 0.94 2.40 3.06
C ALA A 116 2.18 2.31 2.15
N GLY A 117 2.75 1.13 2.05
CA GLY A 117 3.83 0.82 1.12
C GLY A 117 3.76 -0.63 0.68
N HIS A 118 3.98 -0.89 -0.61
CA HIS A 118 3.96 -2.25 -1.15
C HIS A 118 5.14 -3.06 -0.59
N ARG A 119 4.94 -4.36 -0.33
CA ARG A 119 6.04 -5.28 -0.01
C ARG A 119 6.80 -5.59 -1.29
N ASN A 120 7.80 -4.78 -1.60
CA ASN A 120 8.66 -5.03 -2.75
C ASN A 120 9.82 -5.95 -2.34
N TYR A 121 10.27 -6.84 -3.21
CA TYR A 121 11.37 -7.76 -2.90
C TYR A 121 12.76 -7.10 -2.92
N THR A 122 12.86 -5.89 -3.47
CA THR A 122 14.10 -5.09 -3.54
C THR A 122 14.34 -4.34 -2.23
N TYR A 123 15.54 -4.45 -1.64
CA TYR A 123 15.93 -3.70 -0.44
C TYR A 123 15.89 -2.19 -0.68
N GLY A 124 15.52 -1.40 0.34
CA GLY A 124 15.45 0.07 0.25
C GLY A 124 14.32 0.63 -0.63
N ARG A 125 13.48 -0.22 -1.24
CA ARG A 125 12.22 0.19 -1.88
C ARG A 125 11.03 -0.09 -0.96
N ASN A 126 10.18 0.92 -0.78
CA ASN A 126 9.02 0.87 0.12
C ASN A 126 9.41 0.34 1.51
N PHE A 127 8.51 -0.39 2.19
CA PHE A 127 8.75 -0.97 3.50
C PHE A 127 9.31 -2.40 3.41
N ASN A 128 10.41 -2.60 2.68
CA ASN A 128 11.11 -3.89 2.69
C ASN A 128 12.16 -3.94 3.82
N ALA A 129 11.99 -4.88 4.75
CA ALA A 129 12.83 -5.04 5.94
C ALA A 129 13.88 -6.16 5.86
N LYS A 130 14.14 -6.74 4.67
CA LYS A 130 15.11 -7.84 4.55
C LYS A 130 16.55 -7.33 4.39
N LYS A 131 17.32 -7.43 5.46
CA LYS A 131 18.79 -7.39 5.46
C LYS A 131 19.36 -8.72 5.01
#